data_AF-A0A537QF10-F1
#
_entry.id   AF-A0A537QF10-F1
#
_cell.length_a   1.000
_cell.length_b   1.000
_cell.length_c   1.000
_cell.angle_alpha   90.00
_cell.angle_beta   90.00
_cell.angle_gamma   90.00
#
_symmetry.space_group_name_H-M   'P 1'
#
loop_
_entity.id
_entity.type
_entity.pdbx_description
1 polymer ?
#
loop_
_entity_poly.entity_id
_entity_poly.type
_entity_poly.pdbx_seq_one_letter_code
_entity_poly.pdbx_strand_id
1 'polypeptide(L)'
;MRSRRGRAAVPPDRYPAGLAGRAQTLPRGDRRSAPEAPRIPEAPQAVSWLLDADVLSQPAKQKGHAGVIAWLEKHKNHCYTSSIVIAQLAFWVNGKQGKQRLALQAWLKELIDAMHGRILGFNVSVAHVWAEQQHRLQAAGQRMPIEDSYIAAIARRHNLTIVTGNVKDFRRPGIKVFNPFDES
;
A
#
# COMPACT_ATOMS: atom_id res chain seq x y z
N MET A 1 -53.46 23.99 -13.65
CA MET A 1 -53.87 22.89 -12.75
C MET A 1 -52.64 22.16 -12.26
N ARG A 2 -52.50 22.06 -10.95
CA ARG A 2 -51.37 21.43 -10.22
C ARG A 2 -51.53 19.90 -10.23
N SER A 3 -50.42 19.15 -10.19
CA SER A 3 -50.13 18.26 -9.05
C SER A 3 -48.75 17.60 -9.20
N ARG A 4 -47.82 17.96 -8.31
CA ARG A 4 -46.60 17.20 -8.00
C ARG A 4 -46.93 16.24 -6.86
N ARG A 5 -46.73 14.94 -7.04
CA ARG A 5 -46.55 13.93 -5.97
C ARG A 5 -45.11 13.42 -6.07
N GLY A 6 -44.33 13.15 -5.04
CA GLY A 6 -44.45 13.29 -3.59
C GLY A 6 -43.10 12.79 -3.05
N ARG A 7 -42.44 13.57 -2.17
CA ARG A 7 -41.26 13.09 -1.41
C ARG A 7 -41.78 12.48 -0.12
N ALA A 8 -41.46 11.21 0.13
CA ALA A 8 -41.61 10.62 1.46
C ALA A 8 -40.29 10.82 2.21
N ALA A 9 -40.33 11.64 3.26
CA ALA A 9 -39.25 11.81 4.21
C ALA A 9 -39.30 10.66 5.24
N VAL A 10 -38.13 10.09 5.54
CA VAL A 10 -37.95 9.09 6.60
C VAL A 10 -37.83 9.83 7.94
N PRO A 11 -38.57 9.44 9.00
CA PRO A 11 -38.50 10.11 10.30
C PRO A 11 -37.23 9.73 11.08
N PRO A 12 -36.67 10.64 11.90
CA PRO A 12 -35.54 10.32 12.77
C PRO A 12 -36.03 9.59 14.03
N ASP A 13 -35.46 8.40 14.26
CA ASP A 13 -35.68 7.65 15.48
C ASP A 13 -35.11 8.39 16.71
N ARG A 14 -35.93 8.34 17.75
CA ARG A 14 -35.77 8.96 19.06
C ARG A 14 -34.73 8.19 19.87
N TYR A 15 -33.64 8.84 20.27
CA TYR A 15 -32.83 8.39 21.39
C TYR A 15 -33.48 8.84 22.71
N PRO A 16 -33.66 7.96 23.72
CA PRO A 16 -34.08 8.39 25.03
C PRO A 16 -32.94 9.11 25.76
N ALA A 17 -33.29 10.27 26.33
CA ALA A 17 -32.48 11.00 27.29
C ALA A 17 -32.59 10.35 28.67
N GLY A 18 -31.48 10.28 29.40
CA GLY A 18 -31.49 10.12 30.86
C GLY A 18 -30.59 9.01 31.38
N LEU A 19 -29.42 9.40 31.90
CA LEU A 19 -29.07 9.28 33.32
C LEU A 19 -27.69 9.90 33.52
N ALA A 20 -27.69 11.19 33.86
CA ALA A 20 -26.54 11.89 34.40
C ALA A 20 -26.19 11.27 35.75
N GLY A 21 -25.20 10.37 35.76
CA GLY A 21 -24.54 9.90 36.98
C GLY A 21 -23.74 11.04 37.60
N ARG A 22 -24.11 11.42 38.83
CA ARG A 22 -23.40 12.37 39.69
C ARG A 22 -21.90 12.07 39.70
N ALA A 23 -21.08 13.01 39.21
CA ALA A 23 -19.65 13.02 39.47
C ALA A 23 -19.44 13.33 40.96
N GLN A 24 -19.10 12.29 41.74
CA GLN A 24 -18.58 12.47 43.09
C GLN A 24 -17.10 12.89 42.96
N THR A 25 -16.78 14.06 43.47
CA THR A 25 -15.43 14.61 43.57
C THR A 25 -14.61 13.78 44.55
N LEU A 26 -13.68 12.97 44.04
CA LEU A 26 -12.65 12.30 44.83
C LEU A 26 -11.60 13.33 45.32
N PRO A 27 -11.07 13.21 46.54
CA PRO A 27 -10.05 14.10 47.04
C PRO A 27 -8.76 13.96 46.22
N ARG A 28 -8.13 15.11 45.91
CA ARG A 28 -6.81 15.19 45.25
C ARG A 28 -5.74 14.62 46.18
N GLY A 29 -5.48 13.32 46.02
CA GLY A 29 -4.28 12.68 46.55
C GLY A 29 -3.04 13.15 45.79
N ASP A 30 -2.01 13.47 46.55
CA ASP A 30 -0.68 13.92 46.13
C ASP A 30 -0.06 12.93 45.12
N ARG A 31 -0.09 13.28 43.82
CA ARG A 31 0.58 12.49 42.76
C ARG A 31 2.06 12.77 42.83
N ARG A 32 2.78 12.04 43.68
CA ARG A 32 4.21 11.82 43.44
C ARG A 32 4.32 11.06 42.12
N SER A 33 4.90 11.72 41.12
CA SER A 33 5.18 11.15 39.81
C SER A 33 5.92 9.81 39.97
N ALA A 34 5.27 8.72 39.59
CA ALA A 34 5.96 7.45 39.45
C ALA A 34 7.05 7.62 38.37
N PRO A 35 8.25 7.01 38.55
CA PRO A 35 9.29 7.09 37.54
C PRO A 35 8.78 6.45 36.24
N GLU A 36 8.90 7.18 35.12
CA GLU A 36 8.60 6.70 33.78
C GLU A 36 9.46 5.45 33.54
N ALA A 37 8.82 4.30 33.31
CA ALA A 37 9.54 3.06 33.04
C ALA A 37 10.45 3.26 31.82
N PRO A 38 11.69 2.76 31.84
CA PRO A 38 12.62 2.95 30.74
C PRO A 38 12.00 2.40 29.46
N ARG A 39 11.88 3.27 28.45
CA ARG A 39 11.45 2.88 27.10
C ARG A 39 12.51 1.93 26.56
N ILE A 40 12.19 0.65 26.47
CA ILE A 40 13.00 -0.32 25.75
C ILE A 40 13.08 0.19 24.31
N PRO A 41 14.28 0.42 23.74
CA PRO A 41 14.38 0.82 22.35
C PRO A 41 13.74 -0.28 21.49
N GLU A 42 12.71 0.06 20.72
CA GLU A 42 12.17 -0.83 19.71
C GLU A 42 13.31 -1.28 18.81
N ALA A 43 13.49 -2.60 18.66
CA ALA A 43 14.44 -3.14 17.69
C ALA A 43 14.19 -2.49 16.32
N PRO A 44 15.23 -2.16 15.54
CA PRO A 44 15.05 -1.53 14.24
C PRO A 44 14.07 -2.38 13.41
N GLN A 45 12.90 -1.80 13.11
CA GLN A 45 11.88 -2.47 12.31
C GLN A 45 12.52 -2.88 11.00
N ALA A 46 12.53 -4.17 10.69
CA ALA A 46 13.07 -4.65 9.43
C ALA A 46 12.33 -3.96 8.28
N VAL A 47 13.08 -3.31 7.38
CA VAL A 47 12.49 -2.60 6.25
C VAL A 47 11.86 -3.62 5.31
N SER A 48 10.56 -3.45 5.04
CA SER A 48 9.80 -4.27 4.10
C SER A 48 9.52 -3.49 2.82
N TRP A 49 9.52 -4.22 1.70
CA TRP A 49 9.59 -3.65 0.35
C TRP A 49 8.34 -3.97 -0.45
N LEU A 50 7.88 -3.04 -1.29
CA LEU A 50 6.85 -3.28 -2.30
C LEU A 50 7.47 -3.21 -3.68
N LEU A 51 7.61 -4.37 -4.34
CA LEU A 51 8.26 -4.51 -5.63
C LEU A 51 7.34 -4.08 -6.77
N ASP A 52 7.86 -3.19 -7.62
CA ASP A 52 7.25 -2.78 -8.89
C ASP A 52 7.57 -3.77 -10.03
N ALA A 53 6.83 -3.69 -11.14
CA ALA A 53 6.92 -4.62 -12.26
C ALA A 53 8.29 -4.61 -12.96
N ASP A 54 8.92 -3.45 -13.04
CA ASP A 54 10.22 -3.27 -13.69
C ASP A 54 11.35 -4.00 -12.93
N VAL A 55 11.25 -4.07 -11.60
CA VAL A 55 12.14 -4.82 -10.71
C VAL A 55 11.79 -6.30 -10.71
N LEU A 56 10.51 -6.64 -10.50
CA LEU A 56 10.06 -8.02 -10.35
C LEU A 56 10.25 -8.84 -11.64
N SER A 57 10.23 -8.19 -12.80
CA SER A 57 10.46 -8.84 -14.09
C SER A 57 11.92 -9.11 -14.42
N GLN A 58 12.90 -8.60 -13.66
CA GLN A 58 14.32 -8.75 -14.00
C GLN A 58 14.78 -10.21 -14.14
N PRO A 59 14.41 -11.15 -13.25
CA PRO A 59 14.80 -12.56 -13.39
C PRO A 59 14.26 -13.24 -14.65
N ALA A 60 13.15 -12.76 -15.23
CA ALA A 60 12.58 -13.30 -16.46
C ALA A 60 13.22 -12.76 -17.75
N LYS A 61 14.06 -11.72 -17.65
CA LYS A 61 14.71 -11.12 -18.81
C LYS A 61 15.96 -11.93 -19.19
N GLN A 62 16.15 -12.18 -20.48
CA GLN A 62 17.39 -12.80 -21.00
C GLN A 62 18.66 -12.05 -20.58
N LYS A 63 18.56 -10.72 -20.47
CA LYS A 63 19.62 -9.83 -19.99
C LYS A 63 19.11 -9.02 -18.78
N GLY A 64 18.69 -9.73 -17.74
CA GLY A 64 18.28 -9.11 -16.48
C GLY A 64 19.45 -8.41 -15.76
N HIS A 65 19.15 -7.36 -15.00
CA HIS A 65 20.18 -6.63 -14.26
C HIS A 65 20.70 -7.46 -13.08
N ALA A 66 21.97 -7.87 -13.13
CA ALA A 66 22.57 -8.78 -12.14
C ALA A 66 22.48 -8.22 -10.70
N GLY A 67 22.76 -6.93 -10.51
CA GLY A 67 22.65 -6.28 -9.20
C GLY A 67 21.24 -6.32 -8.61
N VAL A 68 20.21 -6.13 -9.43
CA VAL A 68 18.81 -6.18 -8.98
C VAL A 68 18.41 -7.61 -8.64
N ILE A 69 18.84 -8.59 -9.44
CA ILE A 69 18.58 -10.00 -9.18
C ILE A 69 19.24 -10.43 -7.85
N ALA A 70 20.50 -10.03 -7.62
CA ALA A 70 21.21 -10.29 -6.37
C ALA A 70 20.52 -9.60 -5.17
N TRP A 71 20.08 -8.35 -5.35
CA TRP A 71 19.33 -7.61 -4.34
C TRP A 71 18.01 -8.28 -3.99
N LEU A 72 17.27 -8.77 -5.00
CA LEU A 72 16.01 -9.50 -4.82
C LEU A 72 16.22 -10.78 -4.00
N GLU A 73 17.25 -11.55 -4.32
CA GLU A 73 17.57 -12.79 -3.60
C GLU A 73 17.93 -12.50 -2.13
N LYS A 74 18.74 -11.46 -1.90
CA LYS A 74 19.14 -11.02 -0.55
C LYS A 74 17.95 -10.61 0.33
N HIS A 75 16.95 -9.93 -0.23
CA HIS A 75 15.83 -9.36 0.53
C HIS A 75 14.52 -10.14 0.38
N LYS A 76 14.53 -11.30 -0.29
CA LYS A 76 13.33 -12.03 -0.72
C LYS A 76 12.27 -12.22 0.37
N ASN A 77 12.67 -12.44 1.63
CA ASN A 77 11.76 -12.67 2.75
C ASN A 77 11.00 -11.43 3.22
N HIS A 78 11.46 -10.23 2.83
CA HIS A 78 10.89 -8.94 3.20
C HIS A 78 10.22 -8.25 2.01
N CYS A 79 10.19 -8.91 0.86
CA CYS A 79 9.59 -8.41 -0.36
C CYS A 79 8.11 -8.79 -0.46
N TYR A 80 7.30 -7.80 -0.79
CA TYR A 80 5.89 -7.89 -1.14
C TYR A 80 5.72 -7.35 -2.56
N THR A 81 4.58 -7.64 -3.19
CA THR A 81 4.15 -6.94 -4.40
C THR A 81 2.66 -6.65 -4.32
N SER A 82 2.12 -5.95 -5.31
CA SER A 82 0.68 -5.63 -5.35
C SER A 82 -0.04 -6.46 -6.41
N SER A 83 -1.35 -6.67 -6.21
CA SER A 83 -2.20 -7.25 -7.25
C SER A 83 -2.22 -6.39 -8.53
N ILE A 84 -1.94 -5.08 -8.41
CA ILE A 84 -1.84 -4.15 -9.54
C ILE A 84 -0.61 -4.47 -10.38
N VAL A 85 0.55 -4.71 -9.75
CA VAL A 85 1.78 -5.15 -10.42
C VAL A 85 1.59 -6.51 -11.08
N ILE A 86 0.90 -7.46 -10.41
CA ILE A 86 0.55 -8.74 -11.03
C ILE A 86 -0.31 -8.54 -12.27
N ALA A 87 -1.29 -7.63 -12.25
CA ALA A 87 -2.12 -7.32 -13.41
C ALA A 87 -1.29 -6.72 -14.56
N GLN A 88 -0.36 -5.80 -14.28
CA GLN A 88 0.55 -5.23 -15.27
C GLN A 88 1.43 -6.30 -15.94
N LEU A 89 2.02 -7.20 -15.14
CA LEU A 89 2.80 -8.32 -15.65
C LEU A 89 1.93 -9.26 -16.50
N ALA A 90 0.75 -9.63 -16.03
CA ALA A 90 -0.19 -10.48 -16.76
C ALA A 90 -0.60 -9.85 -18.11
N PHE A 91 -0.86 -8.54 -18.13
CA PHE A 91 -1.15 -7.80 -19.35
C PHE A 91 0.00 -7.90 -20.36
N TRP A 92 1.24 -7.65 -19.92
CA TRP A 92 2.42 -7.76 -20.77
C TRP A 92 2.65 -9.19 -21.28
N VAL A 93 2.46 -10.22 -20.43
CA VAL A 93 2.56 -11.63 -20.82
C VAL A 93 1.52 -11.99 -21.87
N ASN A 94 0.28 -11.56 -21.70
CA ASN A 94 -0.81 -11.84 -22.64
C ASN A 94 -0.61 -11.15 -24.00
N GLY A 95 0.17 -10.07 -24.06
CA GLY A 95 0.59 -9.44 -25.31
C GLY A 95 1.63 -10.25 -26.12
N LYS A 96 2.20 -11.33 -25.58
CA LYS A 96 3.17 -12.20 -26.29
C LYS A 96 2.48 -13.31 -27.07
N GLN A 97 3.22 -14.00 -27.93
CA GLN A 97 2.70 -15.08 -28.78
C GLN A 97 3.58 -16.33 -28.72
N GLY A 98 3.00 -17.47 -29.11
CA GLY A 98 3.68 -18.76 -29.27
C GLY A 98 4.44 -19.23 -28.02
N LYS A 99 5.63 -19.81 -28.24
CA LYS A 99 6.47 -20.38 -27.17
C LYS A 99 6.87 -19.35 -26.11
N GLN A 100 7.07 -18.09 -26.50
CA GLN A 100 7.42 -17.03 -25.57
C GLN A 100 6.30 -16.76 -24.56
N ARG A 101 5.03 -16.69 -25.02
CA ARG A 101 3.89 -16.51 -24.13
C ARG A 101 3.79 -17.67 -23.13
N LEU A 102 3.91 -18.91 -23.60
CA LEU A 102 3.81 -20.10 -22.74
C LEU A 102 4.88 -20.08 -21.64
N ALA A 103 6.13 -19.77 -21.99
CA ALA A 103 7.23 -19.66 -21.03
C ALA A 103 6.97 -18.57 -19.98
N LEU A 104 6.49 -17.40 -20.41
CA LEU A 104 6.20 -16.29 -19.49
C LEU A 104 4.95 -16.52 -18.64
N GLN A 105 3.96 -17.27 -19.13
CA GLN A 105 2.81 -17.71 -18.34
C GLN A 105 3.24 -18.68 -17.23
N ALA A 106 4.13 -19.63 -17.55
CA ALA A 106 4.71 -20.54 -16.56
C ALA A 106 5.50 -19.75 -15.50
N TRP A 107 6.38 -18.85 -15.93
CA TRP A 107 7.12 -17.95 -15.04
C TRP A 107 6.21 -17.12 -14.13
N LEU A 108 5.16 -16.50 -14.69
CA LEU A 108 4.24 -15.69 -13.90
C LEU A 108 3.50 -16.53 -12.85
N LYS A 109 3.14 -17.78 -13.19
CA LYS A 109 2.54 -18.71 -12.23
C LYS A 109 3.50 -19.02 -11.08
N GLU A 110 4.76 -19.37 -11.39
CA GLU A 110 5.79 -19.64 -10.40
C GLU A 110 6.06 -18.42 -9.51
N LEU A 111 6.08 -17.22 -10.09
CA LEU A 111 6.21 -15.97 -9.36
C LEU A 111 5.05 -15.77 -8.36
N ILE A 112 3.81 -15.98 -8.80
CA ILE A 112 2.63 -15.86 -7.94
C ILE A 112 2.69 -16.87 -6.80
N ASP A 113 3.07 -18.11 -7.09
CA ASP A 113 3.22 -19.16 -6.08
C ASP A 113 4.33 -18.80 -5.08
N ALA A 114 5.48 -18.29 -5.55
CA ALA A 114 6.58 -17.85 -4.68
C ALA A 114 6.21 -16.64 -3.81
N MET A 115 5.31 -15.78 -4.28
CA MET A 115 4.82 -14.60 -3.55
C MET A 115 3.55 -14.86 -2.74
N HIS A 116 3.15 -16.14 -2.55
CA HIS A 116 1.98 -16.49 -1.75
C HIS A 116 2.02 -15.83 -0.36
N GLY A 117 0.89 -15.24 0.06
CA GLY A 117 0.78 -14.47 1.31
C GLY A 117 1.46 -13.08 1.29
N ARG A 118 2.13 -12.70 0.18
CA ARG A 118 2.87 -11.44 0.05
C ARG A 118 2.45 -10.59 -1.17
N ILE A 119 1.34 -10.95 -1.80
CA ILE A 119 0.66 -10.14 -2.82
C ILE A 119 -0.45 -9.34 -2.14
N LEU A 120 -0.29 -8.01 -2.09
CA LEU A 120 -1.21 -7.10 -1.41
C LEU A 120 -2.25 -6.54 -2.39
N GLY A 121 -3.52 -6.65 -2.03
CA GLY A 121 -4.64 -6.19 -2.86
C GLY A 121 -5.08 -4.76 -2.57
N PHE A 122 -5.78 -4.16 -3.54
CA PHE A 122 -6.51 -2.90 -3.32
C PHE A 122 -7.86 -3.19 -2.64
N ASN A 123 -7.88 -3.16 -1.31
CA ASN A 123 -9.09 -3.37 -0.50
C ASN A 123 -9.66 -2.05 0.05
N VAL A 124 -10.76 -2.13 0.81
CA VAL A 124 -11.43 -0.94 1.39
C VAL A 124 -10.47 -0.09 2.23
N SER A 125 -9.58 -0.71 3.02
CA SER A 125 -8.62 0.05 3.84
C SER A 125 -7.59 0.82 2.99
N VAL A 126 -7.15 0.23 1.87
CA VAL A 126 -6.29 0.89 0.90
C VAL A 126 -7.05 2.01 0.17
N ALA A 127 -8.33 1.81 -0.14
CA ALA A 127 -9.16 2.80 -0.82
C ALA A 127 -9.27 4.12 -0.04
N HIS A 128 -9.40 4.06 1.29
CA HIS A 128 -9.39 5.27 2.13
C HIS A 128 -8.04 6.00 2.09
N VAL A 129 -6.93 5.26 2.20
CA VAL A 129 -5.57 5.83 2.09
C VAL A 129 -5.36 6.45 0.70
N TRP A 130 -5.85 5.80 -0.34
CA TRP A 130 -5.78 6.28 -1.71
C TRP A 130 -6.56 7.59 -1.89
N ALA A 131 -7.80 7.68 -1.39
CA ALA A 131 -8.61 8.88 -1.51
C ALA A 131 -7.96 10.09 -0.83
N GLU A 132 -7.41 9.89 0.38
CA GLU A 132 -6.67 10.93 1.09
C GLU A 132 -5.41 11.33 0.32
N GLN A 133 -4.66 10.37 -0.21
CA GLN A 133 -3.51 10.64 -1.06
C GLN A 133 -3.88 11.49 -2.28
N GLN A 134 -4.95 11.14 -3.01
CA GLN A 134 -5.38 11.90 -4.18
C GLN A 134 -5.76 13.33 -3.81
N HIS A 135 -6.49 13.51 -2.71
CA HIS A 135 -6.87 14.84 -2.25
C HIS A 135 -5.63 15.70 -1.94
N ARG A 136 -4.62 15.14 -1.26
CA ARG A 136 -3.36 15.84 -0.99
C ARG A 136 -2.57 16.16 -2.26
N LEU A 137 -2.49 15.23 -3.21
CA LEU A 137 -1.82 15.46 -4.50
C LEU A 137 -2.51 16.57 -5.28
N GLN A 138 -3.84 16.52 -5.36
CA GLN A 138 -4.64 17.54 -6.02
C GLN A 138 -4.46 18.92 -5.38
N ALA A 139 -4.50 19.00 -4.05
CA ALA A 139 -4.26 20.25 -3.32
C ALA A 139 -2.85 20.82 -3.58
N ALA A 140 -1.86 19.95 -3.84
CA ALA A 140 -0.51 20.34 -4.19
C ALA A 140 -0.30 20.60 -5.70
N GLY A 141 -1.35 20.56 -6.53
CA GLY A 141 -1.24 20.70 -7.98
C GLY A 141 -0.52 19.54 -8.69
N GLN A 142 -0.39 18.39 -8.01
CA GLN A 142 0.31 17.22 -8.50
C GLN A 142 -0.67 16.16 -8.99
N ARG A 143 -0.21 15.32 -9.91
CA ARG A 143 -0.92 14.13 -10.38
C ARG A 143 -0.01 12.92 -10.36
N MET A 144 -0.61 11.74 -10.37
CA MET A 144 0.06 10.47 -10.51
C MET A 144 -0.75 9.60 -11.48
N PRO A 145 -0.12 8.76 -12.31
CA PRO A 145 -0.84 7.74 -13.05
C PRO A 145 -1.70 6.89 -12.11
N ILE A 146 -2.88 6.49 -12.57
CA ILE A 146 -3.88 5.88 -11.69
C ILE A 146 -3.37 4.57 -11.07
N GLU A 147 -2.67 3.74 -11.85
CA GLU A 147 -2.10 2.47 -11.39
C GLU A 147 -0.99 2.67 -10.35
N ASP A 148 -0.03 3.56 -10.64
CA ASP A 148 1.04 3.93 -9.68
C ASP A 148 0.45 4.48 -8.39
N SER A 149 -0.66 5.20 -8.50
CA SER A 149 -1.33 5.76 -7.33
C SER A 149 -1.95 4.70 -6.43
N TYR A 150 -2.42 3.59 -7.00
CA TYR A 150 -2.87 2.42 -6.24
C TYR A 150 -1.69 1.74 -5.54
N ILE A 151 -0.59 1.53 -6.25
CA ILE A 151 0.65 0.95 -5.70
C ILE A 151 1.16 1.82 -4.53
N ALA A 152 1.19 3.14 -4.69
CA ALA A 152 1.54 4.10 -3.66
C ALA A 152 0.63 4.00 -2.43
N ALA A 153 -0.68 3.87 -2.61
CA ALA A 153 -1.62 3.73 -1.51
C ALA A 153 -1.42 2.41 -0.74
N ILE A 154 -1.14 1.31 -1.45
CA ILE A 154 -0.80 0.01 -0.84
C ILE A 154 0.48 0.15 -0.02
N ALA A 155 1.54 0.71 -0.60
CA ALA A 155 2.80 0.92 0.12
C ALA A 155 2.60 1.74 1.41
N ARG A 156 1.84 2.84 1.34
CA ARG A 156 1.54 3.69 2.50
C ARG A 156 0.71 2.97 3.55
N ARG A 157 -0.33 2.23 3.14
CA ARG A 157 -1.20 1.48 4.07
C ARG A 157 -0.40 0.47 4.91
N HIS A 158 0.63 -0.13 4.30
CA HIS A 158 1.44 -1.18 4.89
C HIS A 158 2.83 -0.70 5.36
N ASN A 159 3.10 0.61 5.33
CA ASN A 159 4.40 1.22 5.68
C ASN A 159 5.60 0.60 4.93
N LEU A 160 5.42 0.27 3.65
CA LEU A 160 6.43 -0.33 2.78
C LEU A 160 7.19 0.72 1.98
N THR A 161 8.43 0.40 1.62
CA THR A 161 9.22 1.18 0.66
C THR A 161 9.02 0.62 -0.74
N ILE A 162 8.64 1.46 -1.70
CA ILE A 162 8.46 1.06 -3.10
C ILE A 162 9.83 0.86 -3.74
N VAL A 163 10.01 -0.27 -4.41
CA VAL A 163 11.25 -0.64 -5.08
C VAL A 163 11.02 -0.60 -6.58
N THR A 164 11.62 0.38 -7.24
CA THR A 164 11.39 0.69 -8.66
C THR A 164 12.58 1.46 -9.23
N GLY A 165 12.90 1.23 -10.50
CA GLY A 165 13.81 2.09 -11.27
C GLY A 165 13.12 3.38 -11.75
N ASN A 166 11.78 3.44 -11.73
CA ASN A 166 10.99 4.58 -12.18
C ASN A 166 10.75 5.60 -11.05
N VAL A 167 11.82 5.99 -10.34
CA VAL A 167 11.76 6.81 -9.11
C VAL A 167 10.91 8.09 -9.25
N LYS A 168 10.94 8.72 -10.43
CA LYS A 168 10.19 9.96 -10.73
C LYS A 168 8.67 9.82 -10.56
N ASP A 169 8.12 8.64 -10.82
CA ASP A 169 6.68 8.39 -10.81
C ASP A 169 6.17 8.31 -9.37
N PHE A 170 7.02 7.86 -8.45
CA PHE A 170 6.70 7.69 -7.03
C PHE A 170 7.26 8.79 -6.13
N ARG A 171 8.04 9.75 -6.65
CA ARG A 171 8.58 10.88 -5.89
C ARG A 171 7.45 11.85 -5.50
N ARG A 172 6.73 11.54 -4.41
CA ARG A 172 5.69 12.38 -3.81
C ARG A 172 5.81 12.40 -2.28
N PRO A 173 5.26 13.43 -1.60
CA PRO A 173 5.35 13.54 -0.15
C PRO A 173 4.81 12.28 0.56
N GLY A 174 5.63 11.73 1.47
CA GLY A 174 5.24 10.58 2.30
C GLY A 174 5.32 9.22 1.62
N ILE A 175 5.84 9.13 0.39
CA ILE A 175 6.15 7.86 -0.29
C ILE A 175 7.64 7.58 -0.14
N LYS A 176 7.98 6.41 0.40
CA LYS A 176 9.35 5.91 0.47
C LYS A 176 9.66 5.16 -0.81
N VAL A 177 10.77 5.50 -1.47
CA VAL A 177 11.19 4.90 -2.74
C VAL A 177 12.65 4.50 -2.66
N PHE A 178 12.97 3.32 -3.18
CA PHE A 178 14.33 2.80 -3.28
C PHE A 178 14.57 2.30 -4.71
N ASN A 179 15.72 2.64 -5.28
CA ASN A 179 16.12 2.24 -6.62
C ASN A 179 17.22 1.15 -6.54
N PRO A 180 16.90 -0.13 -6.81
CA PRO A 180 17.89 -1.21 -6.73
C PRO A 180 18.86 -1.20 -7.92
N PHE A 181 18.61 -0.40 -8.96
CA PHE A 181 19.48 -0.31 -10.13
C PHE A 181 20.70 0.59 -9.90
N ASP A 182 20.65 1.45 -8.87
CA ASP A 182 21.75 2.36 -8.51
C ASP A 182 22.74 1.71 -7.52
N GLU A 183 22.38 0.57 -6.91
CA GLU A 183 23.31 -0.23 -6.11
C GLU A 183 24.12 -1.14 -7.05
N SER A 184 25.29 -0.65 -7.48
CA SER A 184 26.30 -1.41 -8.24
C SER A 184 27.56 -1.61 -7.40
#